data_AF-A0AAV6DA67-F1
#
_entry.id   AF-A0AAV6DA67-F1
#
_cell.length_a   1.000
_cell.length_b   1.000
_cell.length_c   1.000
_cell.angle_alpha   90.00
_cell.angle_beta   90.00
_cell.angle_gamma   90.00
#
_symmetry.space_group_name_H-M   'P 1'
#
loop_
_entity.id
_entity.type
_entity.pdbx_description
1 polymer ?
#
loop_
_entity_poly.entity_id
_entity_poly.type
_entity_poly.pdbx_seq_one_letter_code
_entity_poly.pdbx_strand_id
1 'polypeptide(L)'
;MGRAEVAELGRRLDDLLAEAERLVRPVPEATIAPLRDTAFRAFRVALAFVDGMDRGRHVGDWRAEQAPEDLRDGASLARYGALVRARVGGWFEGAGPRELERVVDGPDGARPAAVRLVQVVEDATALLGELRLALAQPGEASQA
;
A
#
# COMPACT_ATOMS: atom_id res chain seq x y z
N MET A 1 -2.61 -12.43 -18.34
CA MET A 1 -3.09 -12.60 -16.96
C MET A 1 -4.56 -12.95 -17.01
N GLY A 2 -4.99 -14.03 -16.36
CA GLY A 2 -6.40 -14.44 -16.34
C GLY A 2 -7.22 -13.66 -15.31
N ARG A 3 -8.56 -13.62 -15.45
CA ARG A 3 -9.46 -12.98 -14.45
C ARG A 3 -9.31 -13.55 -13.04
N ALA A 4 -9.07 -14.86 -12.92
CA ALA A 4 -8.86 -15.51 -11.63
C ALA A 4 -7.55 -15.08 -10.96
N GLU A 5 -6.49 -14.92 -11.77
CA GLU A 5 -5.17 -14.47 -11.32
C GLU A 5 -5.22 -13.01 -10.83
N VAL A 6 -5.95 -12.15 -11.55
CA VAL A 6 -6.29 -10.79 -11.10
C VAL A 6 -6.97 -10.80 -9.72
N ALA A 7 -8.01 -11.62 -9.57
CA ALA A 7 -8.78 -11.67 -8.33
C ALA A 7 -7.94 -12.18 -7.16
N GLU A 8 -7.00 -13.10 -7.44
CA GLU A 8 -6.01 -13.56 -6.48
C GLU A 8 -5.08 -12.43 -6.03
N LEU A 9 -4.57 -11.63 -6.97
CA LEU A 9 -3.71 -10.48 -6.63
C LEU A 9 -4.45 -9.44 -5.80
N GLY A 10 -5.72 -9.14 -6.14
CA GLY A 10 -6.56 -8.23 -5.36
C GLY A 10 -6.78 -8.73 -3.92
N ARG A 11 -7.07 -10.02 -3.75
CA ARG A 11 -7.22 -10.64 -2.42
C ARG A 11 -5.91 -10.60 -1.64
N ARG A 12 -4.80 -10.97 -2.28
CA ARG A 12 -3.47 -10.95 -1.68
C ARG A 12 -3.09 -9.53 -1.23
N LEU A 13 -3.44 -8.51 -2.02
CA LEU A 13 -3.24 -7.12 -1.62
C LEU A 13 -4.05 -6.77 -0.37
N ASP A 14 -5.33 -7.15 -0.29
CA ASP A 14 -6.13 -6.92 0.91
C ASP A 14 -5.56 -7.63 2.15
N ASP A 15 -5.10 -8.87 2.00
CA ASP A 15 -4.50 -9.63 3.10
C ASP A 15 -3.22 -8.95 3.64
N LEU A 16 -2.37 -8.43 2.74
CA LEU A 16 -1.16 -7.67 3.12
C LEU A 16 -1.53 -6.38 3.88
N LEU A 17 -2.54 -5.66 3.43
CA LEU A 17 -3.00 -4.43 4.09
C LEU A 17 -3.65 -4.75 5.45
N ALA A 18 -4.46 -5.80 5.53
CA ALA A 18 -5.07 -6.26 6.77
C ALA A 18 -4.01 -6.66 7.80
N GLU A 19 -2.91 -7.26 7.34
CA GLU A 19 -1.79 -7.58 8.19
C GLU A 19 -1.03 -6.34 8.67
N ALA A 20 -0.72 -5.39 7.77
CA ALA A 20 -0.11 -4.13 8.14
C ALA A 20 -0.97 -3.41 9.20
N GLU A 21 -2.30 -3.40 9.04
CA GLU A 21 -3.26 -2.83 10.00
C GLU A 21 -3.15 -3.49 11.38
N ARG A 22 -3.13 -4.83 11.44
CA ARG A 22 -2.96 -5.59 12.69
C ARG A 22 -1.62 -5.33 13.36
N LEU A 23 -0.56 -5.21 12.54
CA LEU A 23 0.81 -5.02 13.01
C LEU A 23 1.01 -3.66 13.66
N VAL A 24 0.51 -2.58 13.03
CA VAL A 24 0.73 -1.21 13.53
C VAL A 24 -0.24 -0.83 14.63
N ARG A 25 -1.47 -1.38 14.65
CA ARG A 25 -2.52 -0.98 15.61
C ARG A 25 -2.08 -0.88 17.07
N PRO A 26 -1.35 -1.85 17.66
CA PRO A 26 -0.97 -1.78 19.07
C PRO A 26 0.28 -0.92 19.34
N VAL A 27 0.93 -0.35 18.31
CA VAL A 27 2.22 0.32 18.45
C VAL A 27 2.02 1.76 18.97
N PRO A 28 2.65 2.13 20.10
CA PRO A 28 2.54 3.48 20.65
C PRO A 28 3.30 4.52 19.81
N GLU A 29 2.92 5.80 19.96
CA GLU A 29 3.50 6.94 19.25
C GLU A 29 5.04 6.93 19.27
N ALA A 30 5.66 6.77 20.45
CA ALA A 30 7.11 6.81 20.59
C ALA A 30 7.84 5.72 19.78
N THR A 31 7.23 4.55 19.63
CA THR A 31 7.81 3.42 18.88
C THR A 31 7.55 3.53 17.39
N ILE A 32 6.38 4.03 16.99
CA ILE A 32 6.02 4.16 15.57
C ILE A 32 6.57 5.44 14.93
N ALA A 33 6.86 6.49 15.69
CA ALA A 33 7.38 7.76 15.17
C ALA A 33 8.55 7.62 14.18
N PRO A 34 9.62 6.85 14.45
CA PRO A 34 10.70 6.64 13.48
C PRO A 34 10.29 5.78 12.27
N LEU A 35 9.19 5.03 12.37
CA LEU A 35 8.69 4.12 11.34
C LEU A 35 7.44 4.66 10.64
N ARG A 36 7.00 5.86 10.99
CA ARG A 36 5.69 6.40 10.63
C ARG A 36 5.51 6.48 9.12
N ASP A 37 6.53 6.94 8.41
CA ASP A 37 6.48 7.07 6.96
C ASP A 37 6.50 5.70 6.27
N THR A 38 7.24 4.72 6.80
CA THR A 38 7.23 3.35 6.28
C THR A 38 5.88 2.68 6.51
N ALA A 39 5.30 2.83 7.70
CA ALA A 39 3.98 2.33 8.02
C ALA A 39 2.88 2.98 7.16
N PHE A 40 2.98 4.29 6.92
CA PHE A 40 2.10 5.00 6.00
C PHE A 40 2.25 4.47 4.56
N ARG A 41 3.49 4.32 4.07
CA ARG A 41 3.78 3.81 2.73
C ARG A 41 3.20 2.41 2.50
N ALA A 42 3.23 1.54 3.50
CA ALA A 42 2.66 0.19 3.43
C ALA A 42 1.17 0.17 3.02
N PHE A 43 0.41 1.22 3.38
CA PHE A 43 -0.96 1.40 2.88
C PHE A 43 -1.03 2.26 1.62
N ARG A 44 -0.23 3.35 1.58
CA ARG A 44 -0.27 4.35 0.52
C ARG A 44 -0.01 3.75 -0.87
N VAL A 45 0.84 2.74 -0.99
CA VAL A 45 1.13 2.04 -2.25
C VAL A 45 -0.13 1.48 -2.92
N ALA A 46 -1.03 0.89 -2.14
CA ALA A 46 -2.29 0.34 -2.65
C ALA A 46 -3.27 1.44 -3.06
N LEU A 47 -3.33 2.53 -2.29
CA LEU A 47 -4.14 3.70 -2.66
C LEU A 47 -3.61 4.37 -3.94
N ALA A 48 -2.29 4.43 -4.11
CA ALA A 48 -1.66 5.03 -5.29
C ALA A 48 -1.97 4.26 -6.57
N PHE A 49 -2.16 2.94 -6.47
CA PHE A 49 -2.67 2.14 -7.58
C PHE A 49 -4.05 2.62 -8.02
N VAL A 50 -5.00 2.68 -7.10
CA VAL A 50 -6.39 3.11 -7.37
C VAL A 50 -6.44 4.54 -7.90
N ASP A 51 -5.70 5.46 -7.27
CA ASP A 51 -5.50 6.83 -7.76
C ASP A 51 -5.01 6.85 -9.21
N GLY A 52 -4.06 5.97 -9.53
CA GLY A 52 -3.48 5.86 -10.87
C GLY A 52 -4.47 5.30 -11.89
N MET A 53 -5.35 4.39 -11.48
CA MET A 53 -6.43 3.87 -12.33
C MET A 53 -7.47 4.95 -12.65
N ASP A 54 -7.82 5.78 -11.67
CA ASP A 54 -8.74 6.90 -11.85
C ASP A 54 -8.15 7.98 -12.79
N ARG A 55 -6.84 8.25 -12.66
CA ARG A 55 -6.15 9.32 -13.41
C ARG A 55 -5.49 8.87 -14.72
N GLY A 56 -5.46 7.56 -14.99
CA GLY A 56 -4.72 6.96 -16.10
C GLY A 56 -3.20 7.04 -15.99
N ARG A 57 -2.65 7.44 -14.83
CA ARG A 57 -1.20 7.61 -14.59
C ARG A 57 -0.82 7.22 -13.17
N HIS A 58 0.15 6.32 -13.03
CA HIS A 58 0.70 5.83 -11.77
C HIS A 58 2.21 6.14 -11.73
N VAL A 59 2.57 7.39 -11.43
CA VAL A 59 3.94 7.95 -11.64
C VAL A 59 4.93 7.74 -10.50
N GLY A 60 4.57 7.05 -9.43
CA GLY A 60 5.50 6.66 -8.36
C GLY A 60 5.82 7.73 -7.30
N ASP A 61 5.29 8.96 -7.43
CA ASP A 61 5.50 10.06 -6.48
C ASP A 61 5.14 9.68 -5.03
N TRP A 62 4.21 8.74 -4.87
CA TRP A 62 3.80 8.18 -3.59
C TRP A 62 4.96 7.63 -2.74
N ARG A 63 6.08 7.26 -3.36
CA ARG A 63 7.28 6.78 -2.65
C ARG A 63 7.94 7.85 -1.81
N ALA A 64 7.87 9.11 -2.26
CA ALA A 64 8.44 10.26 -1.56
C ALA A 64 7.44 10.93 -0.59
N GLU A 65 6.18 10.48 -0.58
CA GLU A 65 5.17 11.02 0.33
C GLU A 65 5.49 10.66 1.78
N GLN A 66 5.32 11.65 2.66
CA GLN A 66 5.45 11.49 4.11
C GLN A 66 4.08 11.27 4.73
N ALA A 67 4.06 10.61 5.88
CA ALA A 67 2.83 10.44 6.63
C ALA A 67 2.28 11.81 7.08
N PRO A 68 0.99 12.08 6.86
CA PRO A 68 0.32 13.26 7.41
C PRO A 68 0.52 13.42 8.92
N GLU A 69 0.56 14.67 9.41
CA GLU A 69 0.85 15.00 10.81
C GLU A 69 -0.16 14.47 11.84
N ASP A 70 -1.36 14.10 11.40
CA ASP A 70 -2.43 13.52 12.21
C ASP A 70 -2.28 11.99 12.38
N LEU A 71 -1.44 11.33 11.57
CA LEU A 71 -1.13 9.90 11.68
C LEU A 71 0.01 9.63 12.67
N ARG A 72 -0.18 10.01 13.94
CA ARG A 72 0.88 10.05 14.96
C ARG A 72 1.21 8.70 15.59
N ASP A 73 0.20 7.87 15.76
CA ASP A 73 0.30 6.60 16.48
C ASP A 73 -0.13 5.40 15.61
N GLY A 74 0.15 4.20 16.08
CA GLY A 74 -0.23 2.97 15.39
C GLY A 74 -1.74 2.84 15.16
N ALA A 75 -2.56 3.35 16.09
CA ALA A 75 -4.01 3.32 15.97
C ALA A 75 -4.53 4.24 14.84
N SER A 76 -3.97 5.42 14.68
CA SER A 76 -4.27 6.36 13.60
C SER A 76 -3.86 5.82 12.23
N LEU A 77 -2.67 5.23 12.13
CA LEU A 77 -2.19 4.52 10.93
C LEU A 77 -3.09 3.32 10.59
N ALA A 78 -3.53 2.54 11.58
CA ALA A 78 -4.46 1.43 11.35
C ALA A 78 -5.85 1.93 10.87
N ARG A 79 -6.35 3.06 11.38
CA ARG A 79 -7.59 3.68 10.87
C ARG A 79 -7.44 4.13 9.42
N TYR A 80 -6.31 4.76 9.09
CA TYR A 80 -5.97 5.10 7.70
C TYR A 80 -5.93 3.84 6.82
N GLY A 81 -5.27 2.78 7.27
CA GLY A 81 -5.23 1.49 6.59
C GLY A 81 -6.62 0.91 6.30
N ALA A 82 -7.54 0.96 7.27
CA ALA A 82 -8.91 0.52 7.07
C ALA A 82 -9.65 1.34 6.00
N LEU A 83 -9.44 2.66 5.94
CA LEU A 83 -10.01 3.52 4.88
C LEU A 83 -9.43 3.18 3.51
N VAL A 84 -8.11 2.95 3.43
CA VAL A 84 -7.44 2.52 2.19
C VAL A 84 -8.02 1.19 1.72
N ARG A 85 -8.15 0.20 2.61
CA ARG A 85 -8.71 -1.12 2.29
C ARG A 85 -10.14 -1.00 1.76
N ALA A 86 -10.98 -0.18 2.38
CA ALA A 86 -12.33 0.07 1.89
C ALA A 86 -12.33 0.70 0.48
N ARG A 87 -11.45 1.69 0.22
CA ARG A 87 -11.33 2.34 -1.09
C ARG A 87 -10.83 1.38 -2.18
N VAL A 88 -9.85 0.54 -1.85
CA VAL A 88 -9.26 -0.46 -2.75
C VAL A 88 -10.25 -1.58 -3.04
N GLY A 89 -10.90 -2.11 -2.01
CA GLY A 89 -11.96 -3.12 -2.14
C GLY A 89 -13.10 -2.63 -3.03
N GLY A 90 -13.61 -1.42 -2.76
CA GLY A 90 -14.66 -0.81 -3.59
C GLY A 90 -14.23 -0.58 -5.05
N TRP A 91 -12.95 -0.30 -5.31
CA TRP A 91 -12.45 -0.22 -6.68
C TRP A 91 -12.50 -1.59 -7.38
N PHE A 92 -12.03 -2.67 -6.73
CA PHE A 92 -12.06 -4.01 -7.29
C PHE A 92 -13.48 -4.55 -7.50
N GLU A 93 -14.41 -4.24 -6.58
CA GLU A 93 -15.83 -4.60 -6.71
C GLU A 93 -16.49 -3.89 -7.90
N GLY A 94 -16.14 -2.61 -8.13
CA GLY A 94 -16.67 -1.81 -9.23
C GLY A 94 -15.94 -1.99 -10.57
N ALA A 95 -14.76 -2.60 -10.58
CA ALA A 95 -13.92 -2.71 -11.77
C ALA A 95 -14.57 -3.62 -12.84
N GLY A 96 -14.78 -3.06 -14.03
CA GLY A 96 -15.24 -3.81 -15.19
C GLY A 96 -14.22 -4.85 -15.66
N PRO A 97 -14.62 -5.86 -16.47
CA PRO A 97 -13.77 -6.97 -16.88
C PRO A 97 -12.47 -6.58 -17.60
N ARG A 98 -12.42 -5.38 -18.17
CA ARG A 98 -11.29 -4.85 -18.94
C ARG A 98 -10.51 -3.74 -18.22
N GLU A 99 -10.88 -3.36 -17.01
CA GLU A 99 -10.20 -2.26 -16.30
C GLU A 99 -8.70 -2.55 -16.11
N LEU A 100 -8.33 -3.81 -15.91
CA LEU A 100 -6.94 -4.22 -15.74
C LEU A 100 -6.19 -4.45 -17.05
N GLU A 101 -6.89 -4.41 -18.19
CA GLU A 101 -6.29 -4.37 -19.52
C GLU A 101 -5.88 -2.95 -19.91
N ARG A 102 -6.42 -1.92 -19.23
CA ARG A 102 -6.08 -0.52 -19.49
C ARG A 102 -4.58 -0.30 -19.34
N VAL A 103 -4.02 0.43 -20.30
CA VAL A 103 -2.63 0.86 -20.24
C VAL A 103 -2.54 2.10 -19.36
N VAL A 104 -1.63 2.06 -18.40
CA VAL A 104 -1.39 3.11 -17.40
C VAL A 104 0.07 3.51 -17.46
N ASP A 105 0.32 4.81 -17.60
CA ASP A 105 1.69 5.35 -17.55
C ASP A 105 2.28 5.20 -16.15
N GLY A 106 3.58 4.98 -16.06
CA GLY A 106 4.30 4.98 -14.78
C GLY A 106 5.81 5.10 -14.96
N PRO A 107 6.59 4.94 -13.88
CA PRO A 107 8.04 5.22 -13.88
C PRO A 107 8.79 4.48 -14.99
N ASP A 108 8.45 3.21 -15.21
CA ASP A 108 9.10 2.34 -16.20
C ASP A 108 8.32 2.28 -17.55
N GLY A 109 7.57 3.34 -17.86
CA GLY A 109 6.80 3.49 -19.10
C GLY A 109 5.36 2.95 -19.04
N ALA A 110 4.65 3.00 -20.16
CA ALA A 110 3.25 2.56 -20.22
C ALA A 110 3.12 1.03 -20.10
N ARG A 111 2.29 0.54 -19.17
CA ARG A 111 2.07 -0.90 -18.94
C ARG A 111 0.58 -1.20 -18.68
N PRO A 112 0.08 -2.42 -18.95
CA PRO A 112 -1.25 -2.82 -18.50
C PRO A 112 -1.38 -2.70 -16.98
N ALA A 113 -2.54 -2.27 -16.50
CA ALA A 113 -2.84 -2.14 -15.08
C ALA A 113 -2.68 -3.45 -14.30
N ALA A 114 -2.93 -4.59 -14.94
CA ALA A 114 -2.60 -5.92 -14.42
C ALA A 114 -1.12 -6.05 -14.00
N VAL A 115 -0.19 -5.56 -14.82
CA VAL A 115 1.26 -5.58 -14.53
C VAL A 115 1.57 -4.62 -13.39
N ARG A 116 0.92 -3.45 -13.35
CA ARG A 116 1.07 -2.50 -12.24
C ARG A 116 0.56 -3.07 -10.92
N LEU A 117 -0.52 -3.85 -10.93
CA LEU A 117 -1.04 -4.52 -9.74
C LEU A 117 -0.04 -5.53 -9.18
N VAL A 118 0.66 -6.30 -10.03
CA VAL A 118 1.75 -7.20 -9.59
C VAL A 118 2.82 -6.41 -8.85
N GLN A 119 3.29 -5.30 -9.42
CA GLN A 119 4.29 -4.43 -8.80
C GLN A 119 3.81 -3.85 -7.48
N VAL A 120 2.54 -3.46 -7.38
CA VAL A 120 1.93 -2.96 -6.13
C VAL A 120 1.91 -4.04 -5.05
N VAL A 121 1.63 -5.30 -5.40
CA VAL A 121 1.68 -6.42 -4.46
C VAL A 121 3.12 -6.69 -4.00
N GLU A 122 4.10 -6.60 -4.90
CA GLU A 122 5.52 -6.73 -4.57
C GLU A 122 5.99 -5.62 -3.64
N ASP A 123 5.69 -4.36 -3.97
CA ASP A 123 6.03 -3.17 -3.17
C ASP A 123 5.36 -3.24 -1.78
N ALA A 124 4.08 -3.63 -1.71
CA ALA A 124 3.37 -3.82 -0.43
C ALA A 124 3.99 -4.95 0.42
N THR A 125 4.42 -6.03 -0.23
CA THR A 125 5.12 -7.15 0.44
C THR A 125 6.44 -6.67 1.05
N ALA A 126 7.24 -5.91 0.29
CA ALA A 126 8.52 -5.38 0.74
C ALA A 126 8.33 -4.42 1.92
N LEU A 127 7.42 -3.46 1.81
CA LEU A 127 7.11 -2.48 2.86
C LEU A 127 6.61 -3.15 4.15
N LEU A 128 5.76 -4.18 4.04
CA LEU A 128 5.33 -4.95 5.21
C LEU A 128 6.51 -5.73 5.84
N GLY A 129 7.42 -6.26 5.01
CA GLY A 129 8.65 -6.90 5.48
C GLY A 129 9.56 -5.94 6.27
N GLU A 130 9.83 -4.77 5.71
CA GLU A 130 10.59 -3.70 6.36
C GLU A 130 9.97 -3.30 7.70
N LEU A 131 8.65 -3.08 7.71
CA LEU A 131 7.92 -2.70 8.92
C LEU A 131 8.00 -3.79 10.00
N ARG A 132 7.87 -5.07 9.64
CA ARG A 132 8.02 -6.18 10.59
C ARG A 132 9.41 -6.24 11.20
N LEU A 133 10.45 -6.11 10.36
CA LEU A 133 11.85 -6.14 10.82
C LEU A 133 12.13 -4.98 11.77
N ALA A 134 11.69 -3.77 11.42
CA ALA A 134 11.92 -2.59 12.23
C ALA A 134 11.19 -2.64 13.58
N LEU A 135 9.95 -3.16 13.62
CA LEU A 135 9.22 -3.34 14.88
C LEU A 135 9.80 -4.45 15.76
N ALA A 136 10.47 -5.45 15.17
CA ALA A 136 11.18 -6.48 15.92
C ALA A 136 12.50 -5.99 16.54
N GLN A 137 13.08 -4.90 16.01
CA GLN A 137 14.35 -4.30 16.47
C GLN A 137 14.15 -2.83 16.88
N PRO A 138 13.44 -2.54 17.99
CA PRO A 138 13.08 -1.17 18.37
C PRO A 138 14.26 -0.26 18.81
N GLY A 139 15.51 -0.57 18.44
CA GLY A 139 16.73 0.13 18.88
C GLY A 139 17.72 0.58 17.79
N GLU A 140 17.57 0.17 16.53
CA GLU A 140 18.58 0.48 15.48
C GLU A 140 18.16 1.59 14.50
N ALA A 141 16.88 1.96 14.44
CA ALA A 141 16.36 2.92 13.45
C ALA A 141 16.76 4.40 13.68
N SER A 142 17.70 4.69 14.58
CA SER A 142 18.14 6.05 14.92
C SER A 142 19.51 6.45 14.33
N GLN A 143 20.13 5.62 13.47
CA GLN A 143 21.44 5.94 12.88
C GLN A 143 21.51 5.52 11.40
N ALA A 144 20.89 6.31 10.51
CA ALA A 144 21.24 6.38 9.10
C ALA A 144 20.96 7.79 8.58
#